data_AF-E0I7N7-F1
#
_entry.id   AF-E0I7N7-F1
#
_cell.length_a   1.000
_cell.length_b   1.000
_cell.length_c   1.000
_cell.angle_alpha   90.00
_cell.angle_beta   90.00
_cell.angle_gamma   90.00
#
_symmetry.space_group_name_H-M   'P 1'
#
loop_
_entity.id
_entity.type
_entity.pdbx_description
1 polymer ?
#
loop_
_entity_poly.entity_id
_entity_poly.type
_entity_poly.pdbx_seq_one_letter_code
_entity_poly.pdbx_strand_id
1 'polypeptide(L)'
;MTNIPENSFNNLLENAVTKLVQEKLELLLREEIKHYISTEHQGPRTSLNGNYTRTYQTRYGTINDLQVPRDRKGYFKTRLFQPYQRREGWLEEAIIHMYKGGMST
;
A
#
# COMPACT_ATOMS: atom_id res chain seq x y z
N MET A 1 22.13 -12.66 -29.96
CA MET A 1 20.92 -12.12 -29.28
C MET A 1 20.55 -13.09 -28.19
N THR A 2 20.70 -12.69 -26.92
CA THR A 2 20.31 -13.53 -25.78
C THR A 2 18.80 -13.47 -25.62
N ASN A 3 18.09 -14.52 -26.05
CA ASN A 3 16.66 -14.67 -25.75
C ASN A 3 16.52 -14.82 -24.25
N ILE A 4 15.91 -13.82 -23.61
CA ILE A 4 15.45 -13.94 -22.23
C ILE A 4 14.30 -14.95 -22.27
N PRO A 5 14.34 -16.06 -21.50
CA PRO A 5 13.21 -16.97 -21.43
C PRO A 5 11.97 -16.19 -20.93
N GLU A 6 10.82 -16.40 -21.56
CA GLU A 6 9.59 -15.61 -21.34
C GLU A 6 9.21 -15.45 -19.85
N ASN A 7 9.37 -16.52 -19.06
CA ASN A 7 9.15 -16.49 -17.61
C ASN A 7 10.09 -15.53 -16.86
N SER A 8 11.33 -15.36 -17.33
CA SER A 8 12.29 -14.42 -16.72
C SER A 8 11.90 -12.97 -16.98
N PHE A 9 11.38 -12.66 -18.17
CA PHE A 9 10.87 -11.33 -18.49
C PHE A 9 9.64 -10.98 -17.65
N ASN A 10 8.68 -11.91 -17.52
CA ASN A 10 7.49 -11.71 -16.70
C ASN A 10 7.83 -11.44 -15.23
N ASN A 11 8.75 -12.23 -14.66
CA ASN A 11 9.20 -12.02 -13.29
C ASN A 11 9.90 -10.66 -13.11
N LEU A 12 10.70 -10.23 -14.08
CA LEU A 12 11.36 -8.93 -14.03
C LEU A 12 10.35 -7.79 -14.05
N LEU A 13 9.32 -7.90 -14.90
CA LEU A 13 8.25 -6.92 -15.02
C LEU A 13 7.39 -6.88 -13.75
N GLU A 14 6.99 -8.02 -13.20
CA GLU A 14 6.24 -8.11 -11.95
C GLU A 14 6.99 -7.45 -10.79
N ASN A 15 8.28 -7.73 -10.65
CA ASN A 15 9.13 -7.12 -9.63
C ASN A 15 9.29 -5.61 -9.83
N ALA A 16 9.46 -5.16 -11.08
CA ALA A 16 9.59 -3.75 -11.41
C ALA A 16 8.30 -2.97 -11.08
N VAL A 17 7.14 -3.52 -11.45
CA VAL A 17 5.84 -2.93 -11.13
C VAL A 17 5.61 -2.91 -9.63
N THR A 18 5.83 -4.02 -8.93
CA THR A 18 5.66 -4.10 -7.47
C THR A 18 6.54 -3.08 -6.75
N LYS A 19 7.80 -2.92 -7.17
CA LYS A 19 8.73 -1.94 -6.61
C LYS A 19 8.27 -0.51 -6.87
N LEU A 20 7.82 -0.20 -8.09
CA LEU A 20 7.29 1.12 -8.42
C LEU A 20 6.07 1.46 -7.56
N VAL A 21 5.15 0.51 -7.37
CA VAL A 21 3.96 0.69 -6.53
C VAL A 21 4.38 0.94 -5.08
N GLN A 22 5.33 0.18 -4.54
CA GLN A 22 5.86 0.41 -3.20
C GLN A 22 6.44 1.83 -3.06
N GLU A 23 7.34 2.24 -3.95
CA GLU A 23 7.97 3.57 -3.91
C GLU A 23 6.95 4.71 -3.97
N LYS A 24 5.93 4.58 -4.82
CA LYS A 24 4.86 5.58 -4.93
C LYS A 24 3.96 5.62 -3.71
N LEU A 25 3.59 4.48 -3.14
CA LEU A 25 2.81 4.44 -1.89
C LEU A 25 3.58 5.10 -0.75
N GLU A 26 4.87 4.78 -0.58
CA GLU A 26 5.70 5.41 0.44
C GLU A 26 5.86 6.92 0.24
N LEU A 27 6.03 7.37 -1.01
CA LEU A 27 6.08 8.79 -1.34
C LEU A 27 4.78 9.50 -0.93
N LEU A 28 3.62 8.96 -1.33
CA LEU A 28 2.32 9.54 -1.00
C LEU A 28 2.11 9.60 0.52
N LEU A 29 2.43 8.52 1.24
CA LEU A 29 2.32 8.48 2.70
C LEU A 29 3.19 9.54 3.39
N ARG A 30 4.44 9.73 2.91
CA ARG A 30 5.35 10.74 3.45
C ARG A 30 4.84 12.16 3.23
N GLU A 31 4.29 12.44 2.06
CA GLU A 31 3.71 13.76 1.77
C GLU A 31 2.41 13.98 2.55
N GLU A 32 1.58 12.95 2.71
CA GLU A 32 0.33 13.01 3.45
C GLU A 32 0.57 13.35 4.93
N ILE A 33 1.51 12.67 5.61
CA ILE A 33 1.80 12.96 7.02
C ILE A 33 2.45 14.33 7.22
N LYS A 34 3.29 14.79 6.28
CA LYS A 34 3.88 16.13 6.32
C LYS A 34 2.79 17.18 6.25
N HIS A 35 1.89 17.05 5.29
CA HIS A 35 0.75 17.93 5.12
C HIS A 35 -0.19 17.90 6.34
N TYR A 36 -0.44 16.72 6.90
CA TYR A 36 -1.24 16.55 8.10
C TYR A 36 -0.66 17.33 9.29
N ILE A 37 0.65 17.20 9.54
CA ILE A 37 1.32 17.87 10.66
C ILE A 37 1.41 19.39 10.44
N SER A 38 1.66 19.85 9.21
CA SER A 38 1.85 21.28 8.93
C SER A 38 0.55 22.06 8.92
N THR A 39 -0.54 21.47 8.42
CA THR A 39 -1.71 22.23 7.96
C THR A 39 -3.04 21.73 8.52
N GLU A 40 -3.24 20.41 8.62
CA GLU A 40 -4.55 19.86 9.02
C GLU A 40 -4.69 19.60 10.53
N HIS A 41 -3.59 19.45 11.27
CA HIS A 41 -3.66 19.05 12.67
C HIS A 41 -4.06 20.20 13.59
N GLN A 42 -5.35 20.26 13.94
CA GLN A 42 -5.93 21.21 14.91
C GLN A 42 -5.80 20.75 16.38
N GLY A 43 -5.28 19.54 16.61
CA GLY A 43 -5.15 18.91 17.93
C GLY A 43 -3.86 19.28 18.68
N PRO A 44 -3.60 18.64 19.83
CA PRO A 44 -2.40 18.91 20.60
C PRO A 44 -1.16 18.43 19.84
N ARG A 45 -0.27 19.37 19.50
CA ARG A 45 0.96 19.18 18.71
C ARG A 45 1.52 17.76 18.78
N THR A 46 1.64 17.14 17.61
CA THR A 46 2.30 15.84 17.41
C THR A 46 3.51 16.03 16.48
N SER A 47 4.43 15.08 16.48
CA SER A 47 5.61 15.08 15.63
C SER A 47 5.76 13.74 14.94
N LEU A 48 6.54 13.69 13.86
CA LEU A 48 6.94 12.42 13.24
C LEU A 48 7.63 11.51 14.27
N ASN A 49 7.32 10.21 14.22
CA ASN A 49 7.89 9.20 15.10
C ASN A 49 8.33 7.95 14.31
N GLY A 50 9.11 8.22 13.26
CA GLY A 50 9.60 7.20 12.33
C GLY A 50 8.50 6.51 11.56
N ASN A 51 8.81 5.31 11.09
CA ASN A 51 7.91 4.46 10.31
C ASN A 51 7.73 3.12 11.01
N TYR A 52 6.62 2.46 10.73
CA TYR A 52 6.45 1.04 10.99
C TYR A 52 6.35 0.29 9.67
N THR A 53 6.77 -0.97 9.68
CA THR A 53 6.75 -1.83 8.50
C THR A 53 5.49 -2.66 8.49
N ARG A 54 4.95 -2.93 7.29
CA ARG A 54 3.86 -3.89 7.13
C ARG A 54 3.88 -4.53 5.76
N THR A 55 3.34 -5.75 5.70
CA THR A 55 2.99 -6.41 4.44
C THR A 55 1.64 -5.88 3.93
N TYR A 56 1.58 -5.52 2.65
CA TYR A 56 0.37 -5.04 1.99
C TYR A 56 0.22 -5.70 0.61
N GLN A 57 -0.93 -6.33 0.38
CA GLN A 57 -1.23 -7.03 -0.86
C GLN A 57 -1.92 -6.08 -1.83
N THR A 58 -1.31 -5.89 -3.00
CA THR A 58 -1.86 -5.09 -4.10
C THR A 58 -2.28 -6.00 -5.24
N ARG A 59 -3.03 -5.48 -6.20
CA ARG A 59 -3.32 -6.20 -7.46
C ARG A 59 -2.06 -6.64 -8.22
N TYR A 60 -0.96 -5.92 -8.04
CA TYR A 60 0.28 -6.11 -8.81
C TYR A 60 1.32 -6.97 -8.10
N GLY A 61 1.04 -7.43 -6.88
CA GLY A 61 1.98 -8.20 -6.08
C GLY A 61 1.88 -7.90 -4.59
N THR A 62 2.59 -8.69 -3.78
CA THR A 62 2.69 -8.48 -2.34
C THR A 62 3.90 -7.61 -2.01
N ILE A 63 3.65 -6.47 -1.37
CA ILE A 63 4.71 -5.60 -0.84
C ILE A 63 5.01 -6.08 0.59
N ASN A 64 6.18 -6.66 0.81
CA ASN A 64 6.52 -7.26 2.11
C ASN A 64 6.91 -6.22 3.17
N ASP A 65 7.58 -5.14 2.75
CA ASP A 65 8.18 -4.14 3.64
C ASP A 65 7.71 -2.71 3.32
N LEU A 66 6.40 -2.49 3.35
CA LEU A 66 5.85 -1.15 3.14
C LEU A 66 6.14 -0.27 4.37
N GLN A 67 6.89 0.82 4.16
CA GLN A 67 7.23 1.78 5.21
C GLN A 67 6.10 2.79 5.42
N VAL A 68 5.35 2.66 6.51
CA VAL A 68 4.24 3.56 6.83
C VAL A 68 4.67 4.56 7.91
N PRO A 69 4.68 5.87 7.62
CA PRO A 69 5.03 6.88 8.60
C PRO A 69 3.95 7.01 9.67
N ARG A 70 4.37 7.35 10.88
CA ARG A 70 3.46 7.55 12.01
C ARG A 70 3.84 8.79 12.81
N ASP A 71 2.84 9.37 13.47
CA ASP A 71 3.04 10.44 14.42
C ASP A 71 3.21 9.89 15.84
N ARG A 72 3.73 10.72 16.75
CA ARG A 72 4.05 10.31 18.13
C ARG A 72 2.81 9.97 18.94
N LYS A 73 1.68 10.62 18.66
CA LYS A 73 0.43 10.48 19.41
C LYS A 73 -0.58 9.54 18.74
N GLY A 74 -0.28 9.04 17.54
CA GLY A 74 -1.15 8.11 16.81
C GLY A 74 -2.42 8.75 16.26
N TYR A 75 -2.43 10.07 16.08
CA TYR A 75 -3.59 10.78 15.52
C TYR A 75 -3.65 10.69 13.99
N PHE A 76 -2.51 10.51 13.34
CA PHE A 76 -2.45 10.42 11.89
C PHE A 76 -3.07 9.11 11.41
N LYS A 77 -3.99 9.21 10.46
CA LYS A 77 -4.54 8.10 9.70
C LYS A 77 -4.45 8.45 8.23
N THR A 78 -3.76 7.61 7.45
CA THR A 78 -3.70 7.77 6.00
C THR A 78 -5.05 7.52 5.35
N ARG A 79 -5.33 8.24 4.27
CA ARG A 79 -6.51 8.08 3.41
C ARG A 79 -6.35 6.96 2.38
N LEU A 80 -5.13 6.46 2.15
CA LEU A 80 -4.85 5.44 1.14
C LEU A 80 -5.44 4.06 1.51
N PHE A 81 -5.54 3.76 2.81
CA PHE A 81 -6.07 2.49 3.31
C PHE A 81 -6.53 2.62 4.76
N GLN A 82 -7.45 1.76 5.17
CA GLN A 82 -7.94 1.73 6.55
C GLN A 82 -6.89 1.11 7.50
N PRO A 83 -6.94 1.45 8.81
CA PRO A 83 -6.17 0.75 9.83
C PRO A 83 -6.38 -0.77 9.73
N TYR A 84 -5.30 -1.54 9.86
CA TYR A 84 -5.29 -3.01 9.74
C TYR A 84 -5.69 -3.60 8.39
N GLN A 85 -6.03 -2.79 7.39
CA GLN A 85 -6.28 -3.27 6.02
C GLN A 85 -4.99 -3.86 5.44
N ARG A 86 -5.01 -5.17 5.16
CA ARG A 86 -3.87 -5.95 4.65
C ARG A 86 -3.83 -6.07 3.14
N ARG A 87 -4.97 -5.86 2.47
CA ARG A 87 -5.14 -6.05 1.03
C ARG A 87 -5.88 -4.86 0.45
N GLU A 88 -5.54 -4.53 -0.77
CA GLU A 88 -6.30 -3.59 -1.59
C GLU A 88 -7.69 -4.16 -1.90
N GLY A 89 -8.72 -3.32 -1.84
CA GLY A 89 -10.14 -3.70 -1.85
C GLY A 89 -10.68 -4.37 -3.13
N TRP A 90 -9.83 -4.61 -4.13
CA TRP A 90 -10.25 -5.15 -5.43
C TRP A 90 -10.69 -6.61 -5.34
N LEU A 91 -10.10 -7.37 -4.41
CA LEU A 91 -10.38 -8.80 -4.26
C LEU A 91 -11.78 -9.01 -3.69
N GLU A 92 -12.18 -8.19 -2.73
CA GLU A 92 -13.50 -8.19 -2.11
C GLU A 92 -14.57 -7.95 -3.17
N GLU A 93 -14.36 -6.98 -4.05
CA GLU A 93 -15.26 -6.71 -5.17
C GLU A 93 -15.34 -7.91 -6.13
N ALA A 94 -14.21 -8.51 -6.50
CA ALA A 94 -14.19 -9.69 -7.34
C ALA A 94 -14.94 -10.88 -6.72
N ILE A 95 -14.77 -11.13 -5.41
CA ILE A 95 -15.48 -12.19 -4.67
C ILE A 95 -16.98 -11.94 -4.68
N ILE A 96 -17.43 -10.71 -4.45
CA ILE A 96 -18.85 -10.34 -4.51
C ILE A 96 -19.43 -10.65 -5.89
N HIS A 97 -18.70 -10.34 -6.97
CA HIS A 97 -19.14 -10.65 -8.33
C HIS A 97 -19.19 -12.16 -8.60
N MET A 98 -18.21 -12.94 -8.14
CA MET A 98 -18.21 -14.40 -8.28
C MET A 98 -19.39 -15.05 -7.54
N TYR A 99 -19.66 -14.60 -6.31
CA TYR A 99 -20.77 -15.11 -5.52
C TYR A 99 -22.13 -14.76 -6.16
N LYS A 100 -22.29 -13.52 -6.65
CA LYS A 100 -23.47 -13.12 -7.44
C LYS A 100 -23.63 -13.97 -8.71
N GLY A 101 -22.53 -14.41 -9.31
CA GLY A 101 -22.50 -15.32 -10.46
C GLY A 101 -22.80 -16.79 -10.11
N GLY A 102 -23.05 -17.12 -8.84
CA GLY A 102 -23.37 -18.48 -8.40
C GLY A 102 -22.17 -19.38 -8.12
N MET A 103 -20.96 -18.83 -8.03
CA MET A 103 -19.80 -19.58 -7.55
C MET A 103 -19.90 -19.83 -6.04
N SER A 104 -19.62 -21.05 -5.60
CA SER A 104 -19.58 -21.40 -4.17
C SER A 104 -18.44 -20.69 -3.45
N THR A 105 -18.65 -20.38 -2.17
CA THR A 105 -17.66 -19.79 -1.26
C THR A 105 -16.61 -20.80 -0.82
#